data_AF-H2L216-F1
#
_entry.id   AF-H2L216-F1
#
_cell.length_a   1.000
_cell.length_b   1.000
_cell.length_c   1.000
_cell.angle_alpha   90.00
_cell.angle_beta   90.00
_cell.angle_gamma   90.00
#
_symmetry.space_group_name_H-M   'P 1'
#
loop_
_entity.id
_entity.type
_entity.pdbx_description
1 polymer ?
#
loop_
_entity_poly.entity_id
_entity_poly.type
_entity_poly.pdbx_seq_one_letter_code
_entity_poly.pdbx_strand_id
1 'polypeptide(L)'
;VYGHVLLIYNFIQVLFSTWLFYETLMSGWLADYSFRCQPVDFTYRPKAIRMTYACWWYYFSKFTEFFDTFFFVLRKKYQHVSVLHVIHHGIMPMSVWFGVRFTPGGHSTFFGLLNTFVHIIMYFYYMVAAMGPQYQKYIWWKKYTQ
;
A
#
# COMPACT_ATOMS: atom_id res chain seq x y z
N VAL A 1 3.44 1.62 26.11
CA VAL A 1 2.08 1.79 25.55
C VAL A 1 2.09 1.92 24.02
N TYR A 2 2.79 2.90 23.42
CA TYR A 2 2.78 3.10 21.96
C TYR A 2 3.38 1.96 21.11
N GLY A 3 4.32 1.18 21.66
CA GLY A 3 5.01 0.12 20.90
C GLY A 3 4.09 -1.00 20.42
N HIS A 4 3.16 -1.47 21.27
CA HIS A 4 2.21 -2.52 20.91
C HIS A 4 1.20 -2.05 19.87
N VAL A 5 0.74 -0.79 19.97
CA VAL A 5 -0.17 -0.19 18.99
C VAL A 5 0.49 -0.09 17.62
N LEU A 6 1.74 0.38 17.54
CA LEU A 6 2.49 0.41 16.28
C LEU A 6 2.72 -0.99 15.71
N LEU A 7 3.04 -1.97 16.56
CA LEU A 7 3.26 -3.34 16.10
C LEU A 7 1.99 -3.91 15.47
N ILE A 8 0.84 -3.77 16.15
CA ILE A 8 -0.47 -4.23 15.65
C ILE A 8 -0.83 -3.50 14.36
N TYR A 9 -0.67 -2.18 14.32
CA TYR A 9 -0.95 -1.37 13.14
C TYR A 9 -0.10 -1.80 11.93
N ASN A 10 1.22 -1.91 12.08
CA ASN A 10 2.10 -2.34 10.99
C ASN A 10 1.79 -3.77 10.55
N PHE A 11 1.45 -4.67 11.48
CA PHE A 11 1.03 -6.03 11.15
C PHE A 11 -0.26 -6.06 10.33
N ILE A 12 -1.27 -5.27 10.72
CA ILE A 12 -2.52 -5.13 9.95
C ILE A 12 -2.22 -4.57 8.55
N GLN A 13 -1.34 -3.57 8.44
CA GLN A 13 -0.96 -3.00 7.15
C GLN A 13 -0.24 -4.02 6.24
N VAL A 14 0.62 -4.89 6.81
CA VAL A 14 1.24 -5.99 6.06
C VAL A 14 0.18 -6.95 5.53
N LEU A 15 -0.75 -7.39 6.39
CA LEU A 15 -1.82 -8.30 5.97
C LEU A 15 -2.71 -7.69 4.89
N PHE A 16 -3.10 -6.43 5.06
CA PHE A 16 -3.95 -5.73 4.13
C PHE A 16 -3.26 -5.49 2.78
N SER A 17 -1.99 -5.09 2.78
CA SER A 17 -1.19 -4.92 1.56
C SER A 17 -0.96 -6.26 0.84
N THR A 18 -0.73 -7.34 1.60
CA THR A 18 -0.58 -8.69 1.05
C THR A 18 -1.86 -9.19 0.40
N TRP A 19 -3.00 -8.98 1.05
CA TRP A 19 -4.30 -9.32 0.50
C TRP A 19 -4.61 -8.53 -0.78
N LEU A 20 -4.37 -7.21 -0.79
CA LEU A 20 -4.54 -6.37 -1.98
C LEU A 20 -3.62 -6.79 -3.14
N PHE A 21 -2.37 -7.11 -2.83
CA PHE A 21 -1.41 -7.61 -3.82
C PHE A 21 -1.91 -8.92 -4.45
N TYR A 22 -2.38 -9.86 -3.62
CA TYR A 22 -2.98 -11.12 -4.08
C TYR A 22 -4.25 -10.89 -4.93
N GLU A 23 -5.17 -10.02 -4.49
CA GLU A 23 -6.38 -9.70 -5.24
C GLU A 23 -6.05 -9.10 -6.61
N THR A 24 -5.06 -8.19 -6.67
CA THR A 24 -4.64 -7.54 -7.91
C THR A 24 -3.97 -8.53 -8.87
N LEU A 25 -3.14 -9.45 -8.35
CA LEU A 25 -2.54 -10.55 -9.13
C LEU A 25 -3.62 -11.46 -9.72
N MET A 26 -4.52 -11.98 -8.88
CA MET A 26 -5.55 -12.93 -9.28
C MET A 26 -6.65 -12.32 -10.14
N SER A 27 -6.80 -11.00 -10.13
CA SER A 27 -7.76 -10.28 -10.97
C SER A 27 -7.27 -10.06 -12.41
N GLY A 28 -5.98 -10.25 -12.68
CA GLY A 28 -5.47 -10.23 -14.05
C GLY A 28 -3.95 -10.33 -14.20
N TRP A 29 -3.18 -9.66 -13.33
CA TRP A 29 -1.72 -9.52 -13.51
C TRP A 29 -0.92 -10.82 -13.43
N LEU A 30 -1.49 -11.89 -12.87
CA LEU A 30 -0.82 -13.19 -12.80
C LEU A 30 -0.82 -13.94 -14.15
N ALA A 31 -1.86 -13.78 -14.98
CA ALA A 31 -2.05 -14.65 -16.15
C ALA A 31 -2.78 -14.00 -17.34
N ASP A 32 -3.71 -13.06 -17.11
CA ASP A 32 -4.61 -12.57 -18.17
C ASP A 32 -4.17 -11.22 -18.75
N TYR A 33 -3.46 -10.40 -17.98
CA TYR A 33 -3.09 -9.04 -18.39
C TYR A 33 -1.78 -9.02 -19.15
N SER A 34 -1.73 -8.18 -20.18
CA SER A 34 -0.48 -7.83 -20.86
C SER A 34 0.29 -6.78 -20.05
N PHE A 35 1.60 -6.95 -19.92
CA PHE A 35 2.49 -5.92 -19.37
C PHE A 35 2.67 -4.70 -20.30
N ARG A 36 2.01 -4.69 -21.47
CA ARG A 36 1.93 -3.54 -22.38
C ARG A 36 0.61 -2.79 -22.18
N CYS A 37 0.14 -2.08 -23.20
CA CYS A 37 -1.14 -1.37 -23.18
C CYS A 37 -2.30 -2.33 -22.85
N GLN A 38 -2.69 -2.35 -21.58
CA GLN A 38 -3.77 -3.17 -21.05
C GLN A 38 -5.02 -2.29 -20.88
N PRO A 39 -6.09 -2.53 -21.66
CA PRO A 39 -7.30 -1.75 -21.56
C PRO A 39 -8.06 -2.08 -20.26
N VAL A 40 -8.91 -1.14 -19.85
CA VAL A 40 -9.87 -1.35 -18.76
C VAL A 40 -11.02 -2.20 -19.30
N ASP A 41 -11.41 -3.23 -18.55
CA ASP A 41 -12.60 -4.01 -18.84
C ASP A 41 -13.80 -3.47 -18.05
N PHE A 42 -14.76 -2.89 -18.76
CA PHE A 42 -15.99 -2.34 -18.19
C PHE A 42 -17.16 -3.35 -18.17
N THR A 43 -16.92 -4.62 -18.50
CA THR A 43 -17.94 -5.66 -18.46
C THR A 43 -18.17 -6.20 -17.04
N TYR A 44 -19.31 -6.85 -16.83
CA TYR A 44 -19.67 -7.49 -15.55
C TYR A 44 -19.06 -8.89 -15.39
N ARG A 45 -17.91 -9.17 -16.01
CA ARG A 45 -17.23 -10.46 -15.83
C ARG A 45 -16.70 -10.57 -14.40
N PRO A 46 -16.70 -11.77 -13.79
CA PRO A 46 -16.25 -11.94 -12.40
C PRO A 46 -14.85 -11.38 -12.13
N LYS A 47 -13.89 -11.55 -13.06
CA LYS A 47 -12.54 -11.00 -12.92
C LYS A 47 -12.49 -9.45 -13.00
N ALA A 48 -13.28 -8.85 -13.88
CA ALA A 48 -13.35 -7.39 -14.03
C ALA A 48 -13.96 -6.72 -12.79
N ILE A 49 -15.03 -7.32 -12.27
CA ILE A 49 -15.66 -6.91 -11.01
C ILE A 49 -14.66 -7.07 -9.84
N ARG A 50 -13.93 -8.19 -9.78
CA ARG A 50 -12.89 -8.41 -8.77
C ARG A 50 -11.79 -7.36 -8.82
N MET A 51 -11.31 -7.01 -10.02
CA MET A 51 -10.35 -5.91 -10.21
C MET A 51 -10.91 -4.57 -9.72
N THR A 52 -12.18 -4.30 -10.02
CA THR A 52 -12.85 -3.07 -9.56
C THR A 52 -12.91 -3.00 -8.04
N TYR A 53 -13.21 -4.11 -7.36
CA TYR A 53 -13.17 -4.19 -5.90
C TYR A 53 -11.74 -4.04 -5.36
N ALA A 54 -10.72 -4.63 -6.00
CA ALA A 54 -9.33 -4.44 -5.62
C ALA A 54 -8.91 -2.96 -5.72
N CYS A 55 -9.31 -2.26 -6.80
CA CYS A 55 -9.13 -0.82 -6.97
C CYS A 55 -9.81 -0.01 -5.86
N TRP A 56 -11.04 -0.38 -5.49
CA TRP A 56 -11.77 0.27 -4.39
C TRP A 56 -11.07 0.09 -3.03
N TRP A 57 -10.62 -1.12 -2.73
CA TRP A 57 -9.90 -1.38 -1.48
C TRP A 57 -8.50 -0.76 -1.46
N TYR A 58 -7.84 -0.65 -2.61
CA TYR A 58 -6.60 0.11 -2.75
C TYR A 58 -6.82 1.61 -2.50
N TYR A 59 -7.92 2.18 -2.98
CA TYR A 59 -8.31 3.55 -2.60
C TYR A 59 -8.51 3.69 -1.09
N PHE A 60 -9.22 2.75 -0.47
CA PHE A 60 -9.40 2.73 0.98
C PHE A 60 -8.06 2.64 1.73
N SER A 61 -7.08 1.90 1.21
CA SER A 61 -5.74 1.80 1.82
C SER A 61 -5.09 3.16 2.02
N LYS A 62 -5.27 4.10 1.08
CA LYS A 62 -4.67 5.43 1.16
C LYS A 62 -5.15 6.24 2.36
N PHE A 63 -6.34 5.98 2.85
CA PHE A 63 -6.80 6.57 4.11
C PHE A 63 -6.18 5.92 5.34
N THR A 64 -5.96 4.60 5.30
CA THR A 64 -5.29 3.89 6.39
C THR A 64 -3.83 4.31 6.54
N GLU A 65 -3.18 4.71 5.45
CA GLU A 65 -1.79 5.18 5.45
C GLU A 65 -1.64 6.55 6.14
N PHE A 66 -2.71 7.35 6.28
CA PHE A 66 -2.63 8.61 7.03
C PHE A 66 -2.24 8.39 8.51
N PHE A 67 -2.56 7.23 9.07
CA PHE A 67 -2.17 6.87 10.43
C PHE A 67 -0.65 6.85 10.63
N ASP A 68 0.16 6.66 9.58
CA ASP A 68 1.62 6.79 9.65
C ASP A 68 2.03 8.20 10.12
N THR A 69 1.43 9.22 9.50
CA THR A 69 1.67 10.63 9.86
C THR A 69 1.23 10.91 11.29
N PHE A 70 0.06 10.40 11.69
CA PHE A 70 -0.42 10.54 13.08
C PHE A 70 0.58 9.94 14.08
N PHE A 71 1.09 8.73 13.82
CA PHE A 71 2.09 8.10 14.69
C PHE A 71 3.44 8.82 14.69
N PHE A 72 3.89 9.37 13.57
CA PHE A 72 5.13 10.17 13.53
C PHE A 72 5.02 11.45 14.36
N VAL A 73 3.89 12.16 14.28
CA VAL A 73 3.63 13.36 15.07
C VAL A 73 3.52 13.02 16.56
N LEU A 74 2.75 11.98 16.92
CA LEU A 74 2.60 11.54 18.31
C LEU A 74 3.93 11.12 18.95
N ARG A 75 4.83 10.50 18.17
CA ARG A 75 6.17 10.10 18.64
C ARG A 75 7.21 11.23 18.57
N LYS A 76 6.81 12.44 18.19
CA LYS A 76 7.71 13.60 17.96
C LYS A 76 8.85 13.28 16.97
N LYS A 77 8.57 12.45 15.98
CA LYS A 77 9.52 12.00 14.94
C LYS A 77 9.37 12.81 13.66
N TYR A 78 9.44 14.14 13.78
CA TYR A 78 9.22 15.08 12.66
C TYR A 78 10.20 14.91 11.49
N GLN A 79 11.38 14.32 11.74
CA GLN A 79 12.35 14.00 10.69
C GLN A 79 11.79 13.03 9.62
N HIS A 80 10.79 12.23 9.96
CA HIS A 80 10.11 11.33 9.03
C HIS A 80 8.96 12.01 8.26
N VAL A 81 8.47 13.16 8.74
CA VAL A 81 7.41 13.94 8.09
C VAL A 81 8.05 14.93 7.13
N SER A 82 8.63 14.41 6.04
CA SER A 82 9.23 15.23 5.00
C SER A 82 8.18 15.90 4.11
N VAL A 83 8.58 16.92 3.35
CA VAL A 83 7.72 17.53 2.32
C VAL A 83 7.20 16.49 1.33
N LEU A 84 8.07 15.56 0.91
CA LEU A 84 7.69 14.46 0.02
C LEU A 84 6.60 13.58 0.65
N HIS A 85 6.76 13.19 1.92
CA HIS A 85 5.77 12.38 2.64
C HIS A 85 4.40 13.04 2.67
N VAL A 86 4.35 14.32 3.05
CA VAL A 86 3.09 15.06 3.20
C VAL A 86 2.41 15.27 1.85
N ILE A 87 3.16 15.68 0.82
CA ILE A 87 2.62 15.87 -0.53
C ILE A 87 2.14 14.54 -1.11
N HIS A 88 2.92 13.46 -0.97
CA HIS A 88 2.56 12.13 -1.44
C HIS A 88 1.26 11.64 -0.78
N HIS A 89 1.20 11.54 0.55
CA HIS A 89 -0.01 11.07 1.24
C HIS A 89 -1.20 12.03 1.08
N GLY A 90 -0.97 13.33 0.88
CA GLY A 90 -2.03 14.29 0.59
C GLY A 90 -2.66 14.11 -0.80
N ILE A 91 -1.84 13.91 -1.84
CA ILE A 91 -2.32 13.82 -3.23
C ILE A 91 -2.83 12.41 -3.58
N MET A 92 -2.22 11.37 -3.02
CA MET A 92 -2.51 9.98 -3.39
C MET A 92 -4.01 9.63 -3.31
N PRO A 93 -4.76 9.89 -2.21
CA PRO A 93 -6.18 9.60 -2.16
C PRO A 93 -6.98 10.34 -3.24
N MET A 94 -6.69 11.63 -3.48
CA MET A 94 -7.38 12.41 -4.51
C MET A 94 -7.14 11.83 -5.90
N SER A 95 -5.89 11.47 -6.22
CA SER A 95 -5.54 10.89 -7.53
C SER A 95 -6.15 9.50 -7.75
N VAL A 96 -6.12 8.64 -6.73
CA VAL A 96 -6.63 7.27 -6.82
C VAL A 96 -8.16 7.28 -6.94
N TRP A 97 -8.86 8.24 -6.34
CA TRP A 97 -10.31 8.40 -6.52
C TRP A 97 -10.71 8.52 -7.98
N PHE A 98 -10.03 9.36 -8.76
CA PHE A 98 -10.29 9.48 -10.20
C PHE A 98 -10.01 8.15 -10.92
N GLY A 99 -8.93 7.46 -10.54
CA GLY A 99 -8.60 6.13 -11.06
C GLY A 99 -9.75 5.13 -10.87
N VAL A 100 -10.24 4.97 -9.63
CA VAL A 100 -11.34 4.04 -9.32
C VAL A 100 -12.66 4.48 -9.97
N ARG A 101 -12.94 5.78 -10.03
CA ARG A 101 -14.21 6.30 -10.55
C ARG A 101 -14.34 6.12 -12.06
N PHE A 102 -13.28 6.34 -12.82
CA PHE A 102 -13.32 6.41 -14.29
C PHE A 102 -12.65 5.22 -14.98
N THR A 103 -11.64 4.62 -14.33
CA THR A 103 -10.79 3.57 -14.93
C THR A 103 -10.46 2.46 -13.92
N PRO A 104 -11.46 1.74 -13.39
CA PRO A 104 -11.26 0.71 -12.35
C PRO A 104 -10.66 -0.58 -12.91
N GLY A 105 -9.42 -0.53 -13.41
CA GLY A 105 -8.74 -1.68 -13.99
C GLY A 105 -7.67 -1.29 -15.01
N GLY A 106 -7.24 -2.25 -15.82
CA GLY A 106 -6.29 -1.99 -16.91
C GLY A 106 -4.88 -1.67 -16.44
N HIS A 107 -4.08 -1.04 -17.30
CA HIS A 107 -2.65 -0.84 -17.07
C HIS A 107 -2.32 0.05 -15.86
N SER A 108 -3.19 0.99 -15.50
CA SER A 108 -3.00 1.88 -14.34
C SER A 108 -2.87 1.10 -13.03
N THR A 109 -3.54 -0.05 -12.91
CA THR A 109 -3.48 -0.92 -11.73
C THR A 109 -2.12 -1.59 -11.52
N PHE A 110 -1.24 -1.57 -12.53
CA PHE A 110 0.14 -2.03 -12.39
C PHE A 110 0.91 -1.24 -11.33
N PHE A 111 0.70 0.07 -11.29
CA PHE A 111 1.30 0.92 -10.27
C PHE A 111 0.80 0.55 -8.88
N GLY A 112 -0.50 0.25 -8.74
CA GLY A 112 -1.08 -0.24 -7.48
C GLY A 112 -0.51 -1.59 -7.06
N LEU A 113 -0.28 -2.51 -8.01
CA LEU A 113 0.37 -3.79 -7.76
C LEU A 113 1.79 -3.61 -7.19
N LEU A 114 2.62 -2.78 -7.83
CA LEU A 114 3.98 -2.52 -7.36
C LEU A 114 3.97 -1.78 -6.00
N ASN A 115 3.07 -0.82 -5.83
CA ASN A 115 2.95 -0.06 -4.58
C ASN A 115 2.57 -0.98 -3.42
N THR A 116 1.57 -1.85 -3.58
CA THR A 116 1.18 -2.81 -2.55
C THR A 116 2.32 -3.77 -2.19
N PHE A 117 3.11 -4.22 -3.18
CA PHE A 117 4.31 -5.02 -2.92
C PHE A 117 5.36 -4.28 -2.07
N VAL A 118 5.67 -3.03 -2.44
CA VAL A 118 6.61 -2.21 -1.66
C VAL A 118 6.07 -1.94 -0.26
N HIS A 119 4.76 -1.72 -0.12
CA HIS A 119 4.12 -1.51 1.18
C HIS A 119 4.21 -2.75 2.08
N ILE A 120 4.12 -3.97 1.55
CA ILE A 120 4.38 -5.20 2.32
C ILE A 120 5.78 -5.16 2.94
N ILE A 121 6.80 -4.86 2.13
CA ILE A 121 8.20 -4.81 2.59
C ILE A 121 8.41 -3.69 3.61
N MET A 122 7.89 -2.50 3.32
CA MET A 122 8.03 -1.32 4.17
C MET A 122 7.35 -1.51 5.53
N TYR A 123 6.09 -1.96 5.58
CA TYR A 123 5.39 -2.18 6.83
C TYR A 123 5.94 -3.37 7.61
N PHE A 124 6.45 -4.40 6.93
CA PHE A 124 7.16 -5.48 7.59
C PHE A 124 8.43 -4.96 8.27
N TYR A 125 9.19 -4.09 7.59
CA TYR A 125 10.33 -3.41 8.18
C TYR A 125 9.94 -2.59 9.42
N TYR A 126 8.87 -1.79 9.34
CA TYR A 126 8.38 -1.00 10.49
C TYR A 126 7.90 -1.86 11.66
N MET A 127 7.27 -3.00 11.36
CA MET A 127 6.86 -3.98 12.36
C MET A 127 8.08 -4.53 13.12
N VAL A 128 9.11 -4.99 12.40
CA VAL A 128 10.35 -5.52 13.01
C VAL A 128 11.09 -4.42 13.78
N ALA A 129 11.13 -3.19 13.26
CA ALA A 129 11.73 -2.06 13.94
C ALA A 129 10.99 -1.70 15.26
N ALA A 130 9.68 -1.96 15.35
CA ALA A 130 8.87 -1.75 16.54
C ALA A 130 9.03 -2.86 17.60
N MET A 131 9.54 -4.05 17.25
CA MET A 131 9.79 -5.17 18.18
C MET A 131 10.99 -4.94 19.13
N GLY A 132 11.74 -3.85 18.95
CA GLY A 132 12.77 -3.38 19.86
C GLY A 132 14.22 -3.69 19.42
N PRO A 133 15.22 -3.24 20.20
CA PRO A 133 16.64 -3.25 19.81
C PRO A 133 17.17 -4.64 19.48
N GLN A 134 16.64 -5.67 20.15
CA GLN A 134 17.00 -7.07 19.94
C GLN A 134 16.68 -7.59 18.53
N TYR A 135 15.66 -7.04 17.86
CA TYR A 135 15.27 -7.39 16.49
C TYR A 135 15.79 -6.38 15.45
N GLN A 136 16.05 -5.14 15.86
CA GLN A 136 16.63 -4.10 14.97
C GLN A 136 18.01 -4.46 14.42
N LYS A 137 18.75 -5.38 15.06
CA LYS A 137 20.02 -5.87 14.54
C LYS A 137 19.90 -6.68 13.23
N TYR A 138 18.72 -7.24 12.93
CA TYR A 138 18.51 -8.08 11.75
C TYR A 138 18.08 -7.29 10.50
N ILE A 139 17.66 -6.02 10.64
CA ILE A 139 17.25 -5.15 9.53
C ILE A 139 18.44 -4.40 8.91
N TRP A 140 19.49 -5.14 8.54
CA TRP A 140 20.71 -4.59 7.92
C TRP A 140 20.42 -3.91 6.56
N TRP A 141 19.36 -4.33 5.87
CA TRP A 141 18.93 -3.80 4.58
C TRP A 141 18.20 -2.45 4.63
N LYS A 142 18.16 -1.77 5.79
CA LYS A 142 17.42 -0.51 5.96
C LYS A 142 17.76 0.57 4.90
N LYS A 143 19.00 0.56 4.39
CA LYS A 143 19.47 1.50 3.35
C LYS A 143 18.79 1.31 1.98
N TYR A 144 18.18 0.16 1.73
CA TYR A 144 17.53 -0.17 0.46
C TYR A 144 16.02 0.09 0.48
N THR A 145 15.45 0.32 1.67
CA THR A 145 14.01 0.48 1.91
C THR A 145 13.60 1.90 2.30
N GLN A 146 14.57 2.82 2.47
CA GLN A 146 14.36 4.20 2.94
C GLN A 146 14.75 5.22 1.88
#